data_AF-A0A819FVC0-F1
#
_entry.id   AF-A0A819FVC0-F1
#
_cell.length_a   1.000
_cell.length_b   1.000
_cell.length_c   1.000
_cell.angle_alpha   90.00
_cell.angle_beta   90.00
_cell.angle_gamma   90.00
#
_symmetry.space_group_name_H-M   'P 1'
#
loop_
_entity.id
_entity.type
_entity.pdbx_description
1 polymer ?
#
loop_
_entity_poly.entity_id
_entity_poly.type
_entity_poly.pdbx_seq_one_letter_code
_entity_poly.pdbx_strand_id
1 'polypeptide(L)'
;MSKSNSTSEPLFPSSYPEYVYNFAYGANLQPKVLSGRRKIQPIESIPGILEGWQLMFDLRGIPAVEPCFGNIKENPDAEIHGVLHKMTSKEFKHLLATEGGSGVRFTHLE
;
A
#
# COMPACT_ATOMS: atom_id res chain seq x y z
N MET A 1 -20.72 25.33 -18.12
CA MET A 1 -20.62 24.54 -16.88
C MET A 1 -20.73 23.06 -17.23
N SER A 2 -19.62 22.41 -17.58
CA SER A 2 -19.57 20.97 -17.82
C SER A 2 -19.47 20.27 -16.46
N LYS A 3 -20.49 19.49 -16.10
CA LYS A 3 -20.43 18.59 -14.96
C LYS A 3 -19.40 17.50 -15.28
N SER A 4 -18.24 17.53 -14.60
CA SER A 4 -17.29 16.42 -14.62
C SER A 4 -17.94 15.25 -13.88
N ASN A 5 -18.40 14.24 -14.61
CA ASN A 5 -18.84 12.99 -14.01
C ASN A 5 -17.60 12.25 -13.49
N SER A 6 -17.29 12.41 -12.20
CA SER A 6 -16.33 11.56 -11.52
C SER A 6 -16.89 10.14 -11.46
N THR A 7 -16.38 9.27 -12.32
CA THR A 7 -16.77 7.86 -12.31
C THR A 7 -15.85 7.18 -11.30
N SER A 8 -16.37 6.88 -10.10
CA SER A 8 -15.60 6.19 -9.06
C SER A 8 -15.50 4.71 -9.40
N GLU A 9 -14.48 4.31 -10.16
CA GLU A 9 -14.13 2.90 -10.25
C GLU A 9 -13.55 2.43 -8.90
N PRO A 10 -13.98 1.27 -8.38
CA PRO A 10 -13.40 0.74 -7.15
C PRO A 10 -11.92 0.43 -7.41
N LEU A 11 -11.04 0.98 -6.55
CA LEU A 11 -9.58 0.78 -6.63
C LEU A 11 -9.17 -0.68 -6.48
N PHE A 12 -10.07 -1.49 -5.94
CA PHE A 12 -9.86 -2.89 -5.68
C PHE A 12 -10.92 -3.74 -6.40
N PRO A 13 -10.52 -4.87 -6.99
CA PRO A 13 -11.45 -5.77 -7.65
C PRO A 13 -12.46 -6.35 -6.65
N SER A 14 -13.64 -6.75 -7.14
CA SER A 14 -14.67 -7.40 -6.33
C SER A 14 -14.22 -8.74 -5.73
N SER A 15 -13.21 -9.37 -6.33
CA SER A 15 -12.57 -10.58 -5.82
C SER A 15 -11.06 -10.57 -6.09
N TYR A 16 -10.31 -11.31 -5.27
CA TYR A 16 -8.88 -11.52 -5.44
C TYR A 16 -8.62 -12.99 -5.79
N PRO A 17 -7.53 -13.27 -6.53
CA PRO A 17 -7.03 -14.65 -6.67
C PRO A 17 -6.72 -15.27 -5.29
N GLU A 18 -6.56 -16.59 -5.23
CA GLU A 18 -6.24 -17.30 -3.98
C GLU A 18 -5.04 -16.68 -3.24
N TYR A 19 -4.01 -16.31 -4.00
CA TYR A 19 -2.79 -15.67 -3.51
C TYR A 19 -2.55 -14.31 -4.16
N VAL A 20 -2.10 -13.35 -3.36
CA VAL A 20 -1.76 -11.98 -3.78
C VAL A 20 -0.34 -11.68 -3.32
N TYR A 21 0.42 -10.96 -4.15
CA TYR A 21 1.67 -10.33 -3.73
C TYR A 21 1.41 -8.88 -3.33
N ASN A 22 1.79 -8.53 -2.11
CA ASN A 22 1.82 -7.15 -1.66
C ASN A 22 3.26 -6.65 -1.62
N PHE A 23 3.55 -5.54 -2.30
CA PHE A 23 4.85 -4.88 -2.27
C PHE A 23 4.95 -3.94 -1.04
N ALA A 24 5.64 -4.39 0.00
CA ALA A 24 5.93 -3.57 1.17
C ALA A 24 7.16 -2.69 0.92
N TYR A 25 7.01 -1.39 1.19
CA TYR A 25 8.08 -0.37 1.11
C TYR A 25 8.18 0.49 2.38
N GLY A 26 7.45 0.11 3.44
CA GLY A 26 7.36 0.85 4.70
C GLY A 26 7.35 -0.09 5.90
N ALA A 27 6.55 0.21 6.93
CA ALA A 27 6.55 -0.54 8.21
C ALA A 27 6.33 -2.06 8.05
N ASN A 28 5.60 -2.50 7.02
CA ASN A 28 5.37 -3.91 6.73
C ASN A 28 6.66 -4.68 6.34
N LEU A 29 7.77 -3.99 6.03
CA LEU A 29 9.10 -4.61 5.84
C LEU A 29 9.61 -5.31 7.11
N GLN A 30 9.17 -4.86 8.29
CA GLN A 30 9.60 -5.41 9.57
C GLN A 30 8.70 -6.60 9.99
N PRO A 31 9.25 -7.81 10.21
CA PRO A 31 8.44 -8.97 10.63
C PRO A 31 7.64 -8.76 11.93
N LYS A 32 8.15 -7.94 12.87
CA LYS A 32 7.42 -7.58 14.10
C LYS A 32 6.14 -6.80 13.81
N VAL A 33 6.08 -6.05 12.71
CA VAL A 33 4.88 -5.34 12.28
C VAL A 33 3.95 -6.31 11.55
N LEU A 34 4.44 -6.98 10.50
CA LEU A 34 3.61 -7.84 9.65
C LEU A 34 3.09 -9.08 10.40
N SER A 35 3.99 -9.90 10.93
CA SER A 35 3.65 -11.11 11.68
C SER A 35 3.19 -10.81 13.10
N GLY A 36 3.80 -9.83 13.76
CA GLY A 36 3.53 -9.52 15.15
C GLY A 36 2.24 -8.71 15.35
N ARG A 37 2.19 -7.49 14.81
CA ARG A 37 1.05 -6.57 14.98
C ARG A 37 -0.11 -6.90 14.03
N ARG A 38 0.17 -7.19 12.76
CA ARG A 38 -0.85 -7.46 11.72
C ARG A 38 -1.26 -8.92 11.65
N LYS A 39 -0.57 -9.82 12.36
CA LYS A 39 -0.89 -11.26 12.43
C LYS A 39 -0.96 -11.94 11.04
N ILE A 40 -0.20 -11.42 10.07
CA ILE A 40 -0.10 -11.98 8.72
C ILE A 40 1.21 -12.76 8.63
N GLN A 41 1.13 -14.01 8.18
CA GLN A 41 2.31 -14.83 7.96
C GLN A 41 2.50 -15.06 6.47
N PRO A 42 3.36 -14.27 5.81
CA PRO A 42 3.56 -14.42 4.37
C PRO A 42 4.08 -15.82 4.06
N ILE A 43 3.53 -16.41 3.01
CA ILE A 43 3.92 -17.72 2.46
C ILE A 43 5.35 -17.63 1.91
N GLU A 44 5.68 -16.47 1.34
CA GLU A 44 6.96 -16.18 0.70
C GLU A 44 7.23 -14.68 0.80
N SER A 45 8.50 -14.30 0.88
CA SER A 45 8.94 -12.90 0.90
C SER A 45 10.16 -12.75 -0.01
N ILE A 46 10.03 -11.94 -1.06
CA ILE A 46 11.05 -11.78 -2.11
C ILE A 46 11.46 -10.31 -2.16
N PRO A 47 12.76 -9.95 -2.10
CA PRO A 47 13.18 -8.58 -2.32
C PRO A 47 12.82 -8.14 -3.75
N GLY A 48 12.42 -6.88 -3.91
CA GLY A 48 12.04 -6.33 -5.21
C GLY A 48 12.35 -4.84 -5.31
N ILE A 49 12.42 -4.36 -6.55
CA ILE A 49 12.61 -2.96 -6.88
C ILE A 49 11.40 -2.50 -7.69
N LEU A 50 10.85 -1.34 -7.34
CA LEU A 50 9.79 -0.67 -8.07
C LEU A 50 10.36 0.59 -8.73
N GLU A 51 10.65 0.50 -10.02
CA GLU A 51 11.16 1.59 -10.86
C GLU A 51 10.08 2.63 -11.18
N GLY A 52 10.47 3.88 -11.34
CA GLY A 52 9.57 4.99 -11.68
C GLY A 52 8.81 5.57 -10.50
N TRP A 53 9.22 5.24 -9.27
CA TRP A 53 8.56 5.67 -8.03
C TRP A 53 9.57 6.19 -7.01
N GLN A 54 9.15 7.16 -6.21
CA GLN A 54 9.93 7.74 -5.13
C GLN A 54 9.20 7.58 -3.80
N LEU A 55 9.91 7.06 -2.79
CA LEU A 55 9.42 7.02 -1.41
C LEU A 55 9.39 8.43 -0.83
N MET A 56 8.26 8.77 -0.21
CA MET A 56 7.98 10.07 0.38
C MET A 56 7.53 9.91 1.83
N PHE A 57 7.75 10.97 2.60
CA PHE A 57 7.27 11.14 3.97
C PHE A 57 6.64 12.53 4.09
N ASP A 58 5.64 12.79 3.24
CA ASP A 58 4.88 14.03 3.23
C ASP A 58 3.40 13.83 3.63
N LEU A 59 2.97 12.58 3.82
CA LEU A 59 1.64 12.27 4.35
C LEU A 59 1.61 12.44 5.87
N ARG A 60 0.91 13.48 6.35
CA ARG A 60 0.75 13.72 7.79
C ARG A 60 0.19 12.48 8.49
N GLY A 61 0.85 12.04 9.54
CA GLY A 61 0.36 10.97 10.38
C GLY A 61 -0.43 11.48 11.58
N ILE A 62 -0.45 10.68 12.66
CA ILE A 62 -1.12 11.03 13.91
C ILE A 62 -0.15 11.85 14.77
N PRO A 63 -0.47 13.12 15.10
CA PRO A 63 0.39 13.95 15.93
C PRO A 63 0.81 13.24 17.22
N ALA A 64 2.09 13.34 17.56
CA ALA A 64 2.73 12.72 18.74
C ALA A 64 2.77 11.17 18.78
N VAL A 65 2.24 10.46 17.78
CA VAL A 65 2.31 8.98 17.69
C VAL A 65 3.12 8.54 16.48
N GLU A 66 2.78 9.04 15.31
CA GLU A 66 3.47 8.79 14.05
C GLU A 66 3.40 10.08 13.23
N PRO A 67 4.44 10.92 13.22
CA PRO A 67 4.36 12.26 12.63
C PRO A 67 4.10 12.21 11.12
N CYS A 68 4.51 11.14 10.45
CA CYS A 68 4.32 10.95 9.02
C CYS A 68 4.23 9.47 8.63
N PHE A 69 3.36 9.14 7.67
CA PHE A 69 3.32 7.83 7.05
C PHE A 69 4.11 7.79 5.75
N GLY A 70 4.86 6.71 5.52
CA GLY A 70 5.51 6.48 4.23
C GLY A 70 4.49 6.30 3.10
N ASN A 71 4.62 7.07 2.04
CA ASN A 71 3.83 7.00 0.81
C ASN A 71 4.76 7.08 -0.40
N ILE A 72 4.21 6.99 -1.62
CA ILE A 72 5.00 7.02 -2.85
C ILE A 72 4.40 7.99 -3.85
N LYS A 73 5.24 8.55 -4.71
CA LYS A 73 4.83 9.35 -5.86
C LYS A 73 5.58 8.89 -7.12
N GLU A 74 5.00 9.13 -8.28
CA GLU A 74 5.66 8.87 -9.56
C GLU A 74 6.90 9.74 -9.70
N ASN A 75 8.01 9.12 -10.13
CA ASN A 75 9.26 9.78 -10.48
C ASN A 75 10.06 8.84 -11.39
N PRO A 76 10.10 9.09 -12.72
CA PRO A 76 10.77 8.22 -13.69
C PRO A 76 12.25 7.95 -13.42
N ASP A 77 12.91 8.84 -12.68
CA ASP A 77 14.35 8.77 -12.39
C ASP A 77 14.65 8.14 -11.02
N ALA A 78 13.63 7.61 -10.34
CA ALA A 78 13.76 7.02 -9.01
C ALA A 78 13.29 5.57 -8.97
N GLU A 79 13.71 4.87 -7.91
CA GLU A 79 13.28 3.52 -7.61
C GLU A 79 13.07 3.34 -6.10
N ILE A 80 12.23 2.36 -5.75
CA ILE A 80 11.97 1.98 -4.36
C ILE A 80 12.36 0.52 -4.17
N HIS A 81 13.19 0.29 -3.16
CA HIS A 81 13.52 -1.06 -2.70
C HIS A 81 12.46 -1.53 -1.70
N GLY A 82 12.00 -2.76 -1.84
CA GLY A 82 10.95 -3.31 -1.00
C GLY A 82 10.94 -4.84 -0.99
N VAL A 83 9.84 -5.39 -0.46
CA VAL A 83 9.64 -6.85 -0.37
C VAL A 83 8.24 -7.20 -0.86
N LEU A 84 8.17 -8.15 -1.80
CA LEU A 84 6.95 -8.80 -2.23
C LEU A 84 6.58 -9.89 -1.23
N HIS A 85 5.54 -9.66 -0.42
CA HIS A 85 4.97 -10.65 0.48
C HIS A 85 3.83 -11.39 -0.22
N LYS A 86 4.00 -12.69 -0.45
CA LYS A 86 2.93 -13.58 -0.91
C LYS A 86 2.03 -13.92 0.26
N MET A 87 0.73 -13.68 0.14
CA MET A 87 -0.26 -14.00 1.17
C MET A 87 -1.57 -14.46 0.56
N THR A 88 -2.43 -15.08 1.36
CA THR A 88 -3.77 -15.44 0.92
C THR A 88 -4.63 -14.20 0.70
N SER A 89 -5.66 -14.28 -0.16
CA SER A 89 -6.64 -13.19 -0.31
C SER A 89 -7.32 -12.79 1.00
N LYS A 90 -7.49 -13.72 1.94
CA LYS A 90 -8.04 -13.46 3.27
C LYS A 90 -7.11 -12.57 4.09
N GLU A 91 -5.82 -12.89 4.10
CA GLU A 91 -4.80 -12.09 4.77
C GLU A 91 -4.63 -10.72 4.11
N PHE A 92 -4.68 -10.65 2.78
CA PHE A 92 -4.62 -9.38 2.06
C PHE A 92 -5.81 -8.48 2.40
N LYS A 93 -7.03 -9.03 2.45
CA LYS A 93 -8.21 -8.27 2.93
C LYS A 93 -8.06 -7.83 4.38
N HIS A 94 -7.49 -8.67 5.24
CA HIS A 94 -7.19 -8.28 6.62
C HIS A 94 -6.19 -7.12 6.68
N LEU A 95 -5.14 -7.17 5.86
CA LEU A 95 -4.16 -6.10 5.77
C LEU A 95 -4.82 -4.76 5.40
N LEU A 96 -5.61 -4.74 4.32
CA LEU A 96 -6.32 -3.54 3.87
C LEU A 96 -7.21 -2.94 4.98
N ALA A 97 -7.91 -3.78 5.74
CA ALA A 97 -8.73 -3.33 6.87
C ALA A 97 -7.89 -2.67 7.98
N THR A 98 -6.67 -3.16 8.23
CA THR A 98 -5.76 -2.59 9.25
C THR A 98 -5.02 -1.32 8.80
N GLU A 99 -5.05 -1.00 7.51
CA GLU A 99 -4.41 0.20 6.93
C GLU A 99 -5.37 1.37 6.75
N GLY A 100 -6.63 1.22 7.17
CA GLY A 100 -7.66 2.27 7.08
C GLY A 100 -8.68 2.06 5.96
N GLY A 101 -8.59 0.97 5.20
CA GLY A 101 -9.63 0.53 4.25
C GLY A 101 -9.63 1.20 2.87
N SER A 102 -10.03 0.40 1.88
CA SER A 102 -10.38 0.66 0.45
C SER A 102 -9.39 1.40 -0.46
N GLY A 103 -8.35 2.04 0.07
CA GLY A 103 -7.52 2.93 -0.74
C GLY A 103 -8.35 4.15 -1.17
N VAL A 104 -7.78 5.33 -1.11
CA VAL A 104 -8.36 6.49 -1.78
C VAL A 104 -7.29 6.99 -2.71
N ARG A 105 -7.51 6.80 -4.01
CA ARG A 105 -6.72 7.48 -5.03
C ARG A 105 -7.21 8.90 -5.05
N PHE A 106 -6.45 9.78 -4.40
CA PHE A 106 -6.60 11.20 -4.64
C PHE A 106 -6.06 11.48 -6.04
N THR A 107 -6.93 11.50 -7.05
CA THR A 107 -6.59 12.16 -8.30
C THR A 107 -6.51 13.65 -7.98
N HIS A 108 -5.34 14.25 -8.15
CA HIS A 108 -5.22 15.69 -8.11
C HIS A 108 -6.22 16.27 -9.11
N LEU A 109 -7.23 17.00 -8.62
CA LEU A 109 -8.06 17.85 -9.46
C LEU A 109 -7.29 19.17 -9.57
N GLU A 110 -6.86 19.49 -10.78
CA GLU A 110 -6.42 20.86 -11.12
C GLU A 110 -7.56 21.87 -10.95
#